data_AF-A0A1F8FM70-F1
#
_entry.id   AF-A0A1F8FM70-F1
#
_cell.length_a   1.000
_cell.length_b   1.000
_cell.length_c   1.000
_cell.angle_alpha   90.00
_cell.angle_beta   90.00
_cell.angle_gamma   90.00
#
_symmetry.space_group_name_H-M   'P 1'
#
loop_
_entity.id
_entity.type
_entity.pdbx_description
1 polymer ?
#
loop_
_entity_poly.entity_id
_entity_poly.type
_entity_poly.pdbx_seq_one_letter_code
_entity_poly.pdbx_strand_id
1 'polypeptide(L)' 'DIFVCLSIAKSKAKRENITIKQKLAQLVVHGFLHLQGYEHEKSEKDAKKMFLLEKKILSNN' A
#
# COMPACT_ATOMS: atom_id res chain seq x y z
N ASP A 1 10.05 -10.69 -4.27
CA ASP A 1 8.93 -10.54 -5.24
C ASP A 1 7.65 -10.08 -4.56
N ILE A 2 6.72 -9.50 -5.32
CA ILE A 2 5.42 -9.02 -4.84
C ILE A 2 4.32 -9.66 -5.69
N PHE A 3 3.43 -10.42 -5.05
CA PHE A 3 2.28 -11.02 -5.69
C PHE A 3 0.99 -10.32 -5.23
N VAL A 4 0.14 -9.90 -6.17
CA VAL A 4 -1.10 -9.19 -5.87
C VAL A 4 -2.28 -9.98 -6.42
N CYS A 5 -3.22 -10.34 -5.54
CA CYS A 5 -4.48 -10.96 -5.94
C CYS A 5 -5.42 -9.92 -6.58
N LEU A 6 -5.57 -9.97 -7.90
CA LEU A 6 -6.30 -8.96 -8.66
C LEU A 6 -7.78 -8.87 -8.29
N SER A 7 -8.44 -9.99 -7.98
CA SER A 7 -9.85 -10.00 -7.57
C SER A 7 -10.05 -9.23 -6.24
N ILE A 8 -9.18 -9.46 -5.26
CA ILE A 8 -9.20 -8.75 -3.98
C ILE A 8 -8.85 -7.27 -4.17
N ALA A 9 -7.86 -6.94 -5.00
CA ALA A 9 -7.51 -5.56 -5.30
C ALA A 9 -8.70 -4.78 -5.91
N LYS A 10 -9.43 -5.39 -6.86
CA LYS A 10 -10.65 -4.82 -7.44
C LYS A 10 -11.74 -4.61 -6.38
N SER A 11 -11.99 -5.60 -5.53
CA SER A 11 -12.97 -5.49 -4.46
C SER A 11 -12.62 -4.37 -3.47
N LYS A 12 -11.35 -4.24 -3.08
CA LYS A 12 -10.88 -3.19 -2.18
C LYS A 12 -10.98 -1.81 -2.84
N ALA A 13 -10.56 -1.68 -4.11
CA ALA A 13 -10.68 -0.43 -4.87
C ALA A 13 -12.12 0.09 -4.93
N LYS A 14 -13.08 -0.82 -5.20
CA LYS A 14 -14.51 -0.50 -5.20
C LYS A 14 -14.99 -0.03 -3.82
N ARG A 15 -14.60 -0.73 -2.75
CA ARG A 15 -15.01 -0.39 -1.36
C ARG A 15 -14.45 0.96 -0.91
N GLU A 16 -13.24 1.30 -1.33
CA GLU A 16 -12.56 2.55 -0.99
C GLU A 16 -12.87 3.68 -1.98
N ASN A 17 -13.71 3.43 -2.99
CA ASN A 17 -14.07 4.39 -4.05
C ASN A 17 -12.87 5.01 -4.77
N ILE A 18 -11.88 4.17 -5.13
CA ILE A 18 -10.70 4.56 -5.89
C ILE A 18 -10.55 3.68 -7.14
N THR A 19 -9.72 4.12 -8.09
CA THR A 19 -9.44 3.33 -9.29
C THR A 19 -8.63 2.07 -8.95
N ILE A 20 -8.77 1.03 -9.77
CA ILE A 20 -7.92 -0.17 -9.67
C ILE A 20 -6.43 0.18 -9.82
N LYS A 21 -6.09 1.17 -10.66
CA LYS A 21 -4.71 1.64 -10.83
C LYS A 21 -4.15 2.20 -9.53
N GLN A 22 -4.90 3.05 -8.83
CA GLN A 22 -4.50 3.59 -7.52
C GLN A 22 -4.32 2.47 -6.50
N LYS A 23 -5.25 1.49 -6.46
CA LYS A 23 -5.14 0.40 -5.49
C LYS A 23 -3.96 -0.53 -5.76
N LEU A 24 -3.67 -0.83 -7.03
CA LEU A 24 -2.49 -1.62 -7.39
C LEU A 24 -1.20 -0.87 -7.06
N ALA A 25 -1.11 0.43 -7.37
CA ALA A 25 0.04 1.25 -6.99
C ALA A 25 0.24 1.24 -5.47
N GLN A 26 -0.83 1.41 -4.69
CA GLN A 26 -0.77 1.33 -3.24
C GLN A 26 -0.26 -0.03 -2.75
N LEU A 27 -0.81 -1.15 -3.25
CA LEU A 27 -0.41 -2.49 -2.80
C LEU A 27 1.04 -2.83 -3.19
N VAL A 28 1.51 -2.35 -4.34
CA VAL A 28 2.90 -2.54 -4.77
C VAL A 28 3.85 -1.73 -3.88
N VAL A 29 3.56 -0.45 -3.64
CA VAL A 29 4.38 0.38 -2.73
C VAL A 29 4.35 -0.20 -1.31
N HIS A 30 3.18 -0.61 -0.83
CA HIS A 30 3.02 -1.24 0.48
C HIS A 30 3.87 -2.51 0.62
N GLY A 31 3.76 -3.43 -0.34
CA GLY A 31 4.56 -4.66 -0.36
C GLY A 31 6.06 -4.37 -0.46
N PHE A 32 6.46 -3.37 -1.26
CA PHE A 32 7.85 -2.96 -1.37
C PHE A 32 8.40 -2.42 -0.04
N LEU A 33 7.63 -1.59 0.68
CA LEU A 33 8.04 -1.08 1.99
C LEU A 33 8.23 -2.21 3.02
N HIS A 34 7.37 -3.23 3.01
CA HIS A 34 7.58 -4.44 3.82
C HIS A 34 8.89 -5.15 3.47
N LEU A 35 9.22 -5.30 2.18
CA LEU A 35 10.50 -5.87 1.75
C LEU A 35 11.71 -5.03 2.20
N GLN A 36 11.53 -3.74 2.44
CA GLN A 36 12.55 -2.85 3.00
C GLN A 36 12.59 -2.85 4.54
N GLY A 37 11.79 -3.70 5.20
CA GLY A 37 11.77 -3.84 6.66
C GLY A 37 10.90 -2.82 7.40
N TYR A 38 10.05 -2.07 6.70
CA TYR A 38 9.00 -1.27 7.35
C TYR A 38 7.88 -2.20 7.80
N GLU A 39 7.35 -1.97 8.99
CA GLU A 39 6.29 -2.77 9.58
C GLU A 39 5.22 -1.84 10.15
N HIS A 40 3.95 -2.14 9.95
CA HIS A 40 2.84 -1.34 10.48
C HIS A 40 2.01 -2.10 11.52
N GLU A 41 2.24 -3.40 11.72
CA GLU A 41 1.47 -4.21 12.67
C GLU A 41 2.04 -4.18 14.10
N LYS A 42 3.29 -3.74 14.30
CA LYS A 42 3.99 -3.82 15.60
C LYS A 42 3.75 -2.62 16.53
N SER A 43 3.59 -1.42 15.99
CA SER A 43 3.35 -0.20 16.78
C SER A 43 2.70 0.90 15.96
N GLU A 44 1.94 1.78 16.62
CA GLU A 44 1.34 2.96 15.97
C GLU A 44 2.41 3.89 15.36
N LYS A 45 3.59 3.96 15.99
CA LYS A 45 4.71 4.79 15.51
C LYS A 45 5.24 4.26 14.18
N ASP A 46 5.45 2.95 14.09
CA ASP A 46 5.97 2.33 12.87
C ASP A 46 4.92 2.34 11.76
N ALA A 47 3.65 2.11 12.11
CA ALA A 47 2.52 2.27 11.19
C ALA A 47 2.47 3.69 10.60
N LYS A 48 2.55 4.71 11.45
CA LYS A 48 2.57 6.12 11.00
C LYS A 48 3.76 6.39 10.09
N LYS A 49 4.95 5.89 10.42
CA LYS A 49 6.15 6.04 9.59
C LYS A 49 5.96 5.42 8.21
N MET A 50 5.47 4.19 8.15
CA MET A 50 5.24 3.46 6.91
C MET A 50 4.18 4.13 6.04
N PHE A 51 3.02 4.50 6.61
CA PHE A 51 1.93 5.12 5.85
C PHE A 51 2.28 6.52 5.34
N LEU A 52 3.06 7.30 6.09
CA LEU A 52 3.57 8.60 5.60
C LEU A 52 4.48 8.41 4.38
N LEU A 53 5.35 7.40 4.41
CA LEU A 53 6.25 7.10 3.30
C LEU A 53 5.47 6.57 2.08
N GLU A 54 4.51 5.66 2.30
CA GLU A 54 3.61 5.16 1.25
C GLU A 54 2.91 6.33 0.54
N LYS A 55 2.33 7.27 1.30
CA LYS A 55 1.66 8.46 0.75
C LYS A 55 2.63 9.34 -0.03
N LYS A 56 3.84 9.59 0.50
CA LYS A 56 4.87 10.41 -0.15
C LYS A 56 5.30 9.83 -1.51
N ILE A 57 5.44 8.50 -1.61
CA ILE A 57 5.81 7.83 -2.85
C ILE A 57 4.68 7.95 -3.87
N LEU A 58 3.44 7.76 -3.45
CA LEU A 58 2.27 7.82 -4.33
C LEU A 58 1.90 9.24 -4.77
N SER A 59 2.27 10.28 -4.01
CA SER A 59 2.01 11.68 -4.37
C SER A 59 3.01 12.27 -5.37
N ASN A 60 4.13 11.59 -5.64
CA ASN A 60 5.18 12.05 -6.56
C ASN A 60 4.98 11.56 -8.02
N ASN A 61 3.79 11.11 -8.38
CA ASN A 61 3.42 10.58 -9.70
C ASN A 61 2.12 11.21 -10.21
#